data_AF-A0A0E3NUP9-F1
#
_entry.id   AF-A0A0E3NUP9-F1
#
_cell.length_a   1.000
_cell.length_b   1.000
_cell.length_c   1.000
_cell.angle_alpha   90.00
_cell.angle_beta   90.00
_cell.angle_gamma   90.00
#
_symmetry.space_group_name_H-M   'P 1'
#
loop_
_entity.id
_entity.type
_entity.pdbx_description
1 polymer ?
#
loop_
_entity_poly.entity_id
_entity_poly.type
_entity_poly.pdbx_seq_one_letter_code
_entity_poly.pdbx_strand_id
1 'polypeptide(L)' 'MERVSYEIELANSKSEAQAVTVVEHLFGQWEILESSDEYDKTDAFTVEFRVTVPAKGTKTVSYRVERRF' A
#
# COMPACT_ATOMS: atom_id res chain seq x y z
N MET A 1 -2.13 -19.61 -9.49
CA MET A 1 -1.26 -18.67 -8.76
C MET A 1 -1.08 -17.47 -9.65
N GLU A 2 -1.38 -16.28 -9.14
CA GLU A 2 -1.31 -15.03 -9.89
C GLU A 2 -0.37 -14.08 -9.16
N ARG A 3 0.51 -13.39 -9.90
CA ARG A 3 1.38 -12.34 -9.37
C ARG A 3 0.97 -11.01 -9.97
N VAL A 4 0.68 -10.05 -9.10
CA VAL A 4 0.23 -8.71 -9.49
C VAL A 4 1.12 -7.69 -8.80
N SER A 5 1.55 -6.68 -9.55
CA SER A 5 2.28 -5.53 -9.00
C SER A 5 1.35 -4.32 -9.03
N TYR A 6 1.32 -3.59 -7.93
CA TYR A 6 0.52 -2.39 -7.73
C TYR A 6 1.44 -1.19 -7.50
N GLU A 7 1.00 -0.03 -7.99
CA GLU A 7 1.62 1.26 -7.74
C GLU A 7 0.51 2.27 -7.39
N ILE A 8 0.65 2.93 -6.25
CA ILE A 8 -0.33 3.86 -5.70
C ILE A 8 0.36 5.20 -5.49
N GLU A 9 0.05 6.19 -6.32
CA GLU A 9 0.54 7.55 -6.17
C GLU A 9 -0.39 8.37 -5.28
N LEU A 10 0.15 8.90 -4.18
CA LEU A 10 -0.53 9.81 -3.26
C LEU A 10 -0.02 11.22 -3.48
N ALA A 11 -0.90 12.16 -3.77
CA ALA A 11 -0.58 13.58 -3.91
C ALA A 11 -1.18 14.40 -2.77
N ASN A 12 -0.35 15.18 -2.09
CA ASN A 12 -0.76 16.06 -1.01
C ASN A 12 -0.67 17.53 -1.43
N SER A 13 -1.83 18.14 -1.71
CA SER A 13 -1.94 19.55 -2.06
C SER A 13 -1.93 20.49 -0.84
N LYS A 14 -1.85 20.00 0.40
CA LYS A 14 -1.78 20.84 1.60
C LYS A 14 -0.39 21.46 1.76
N SER A 15 -0.29 22.52 2.56
CA SER A 15 0.97 23.16 2.93
C SER A 15 1.72 22.44 4.07
N GLU A 16 1.18 21.36 4.59
CA GLU A 16 1.74 20.53 5.65
C GLU A 16 1.82 19.06 5.22
N ALA A 17 2.76 18.32 5.78
CA ALA A 17 2.85 16.88 5.54
C ALA A 17 1.63 16.17 6.16
N GLN A 18 1.12 15.15 5.47
CA GLN A 18 -0.09 14.46 5.87
C GLN A 18 0.19 12.96 6.06
N ALA A 19 -0.15 12.45 7.23
CA ALA A 19 -0.22 11.01 7.45
C ALA A 19 -1.44 10.44 6.69
N VAL A 20 -1.20 9.41 5.91
CA VAL A 20 -2.18 8.70 5.09
C VAL A 20 -2.05 7.20 5.37
N THR A 21 -3.18 6.52 5.52
CA THR A 21 -3.22 5.05 5.59
C THR A 21 -3.87 4.53 4.31
N VAL A 22 -3.10 3.77 3.54
CA VAL A 22 -3.59 3.07 2.34
C VAL A 22 -4.08 1.70 2.80
N VAL A 23 -5.36 1.40 2.57
CA VAL A 23 -5.99 0.14 2.98
C VAL A 23 -6.34 -0.68 1.74
N GLU A 24 -5.67 -1.81 1.58
CA GLU A 24 -5.86 -2.72 0.44
C GLU A 24 -6.54 -4.02 0.89
N HIS A 25 -7.45 -4.52 0.06
CA HIS A 25 -8.17 -5.77 0.32
C HIS A 25 -7.70 -6.86 -0.66
N LEU A 26 -6.98 -7.84 -0.13
CA LEU A 26 -6.41 -8.97 -0.86
C LEU A 26 -7.21 -10.24 -0.52
N PHE A 27 -8.13 -10.63 -1.39
CA PHE A 27 -8.97 -11.82 -1.18
C PHE A 27 -8.23 -13.13 -1.52
N GLY A 28 -8.63 -14.21 -0.84
CA GLY A 28 -8.01 -15.53 -0.99
C GLY A 28 -6.76 -15.72 -0.13
N GLN A 29 -5.92 -16.69 -0.49
CA GLN A 29 -4.59 -16.82 0.12
C GLN A 29 -3.64 -15.87 -0.60
N TRP A 30 -2.89 -15.06 0.14
CA TRP A 30 -1.98 -14.08 -0.43
C TRP A 30 -0.70 -13.93 0.37
N GLU A 31 0.35 -13.50 -0.34
CA GLU A 31 1.66 -13.15 0.22
C GLU A 31 2.20 -11.92 -0.52
N ILE A 32 2.66 -10.91 0.24
CA ILE A 32 3.38 -9.77 -0.33
C ILE A 32 4.85 -10.20 -0.50
N LEU A 33 5.30 -10.23 -1.75
CA LEU A 33 6.65 -10.65 -2.12
C LEU A 33 7.66 -9.49 -2.04
N GLU A 34 7.21 -8.29 -2.39
CA GLU A 34 8.01 -7.07 -2.42
C GLU A 34 7.14 -5.89 -1.98
N SER A 35 7.72 -4.95 -1.23
CA SER A 35 7.04 -3.70 -0.89
C SER A 35 8.04 -2.55 -0.74
N SER A 36 7.65 -1.35 -1.17
CA SER A 36 8.42 -0.11 -0.98
C SER A 36 8.34 0.44 0.44
N ASP A 37 7.35 0.03 1.22
CA ASP A 37 7.01 0.60 2.51
C ASP A 37 6.65 -0.50 3.52
N GLU A 38 6.81 -0.21 4.80
CA GLU A 38 6.31 -1.10 5.84
C GLU A 38 4.79 -1.22 5.76
N TYR A 39 4.31 -2.44 6.01
CA TYR A 39 2.90 -2.76 5.99
C TYR A 39 2.51 -3.62 7.17
N ASP A 40 1.25 -3.47 7.58
CA ASP A 40 0.65 -4.32 8.61
C ASP A 40 -0.47 -5.15 7.99
N LYS A 41 -0.40 -6.47 8.19
CA LYS A 41 -1.54 -7.36 7.95
C LYS A 41 -2.50 -7.24 9.13
N THR A 42 -3.56 -6.45 8.97
CA THR A 42 -4.52 -6.19 10.05
C THR A 42 -5.54 -7.31 10.22
N ASP A 43 -5.85 -8.04 9.13
CA ASP A 43 -6.65 -9.26 9.18
C ASP A 43 -6.30 -10.23 8.03
N ALA A 44 -7.11 -11.27 7.82
CA ALA A 44 -6.87 -12.28 6.79
C ALA A 44 -6.85 -11.74 5.35
N PHE A 45 -7.55 -10.62 5.08
CA PHE A 45 -7.75 -10.03 3.76
C PHE A 45 -7.32 -8.57 3.68
N THR A 46 -6.92 -7.94 4.77
CA THR A 46 -6.59 -6.51 4.79
C THR A 46 -5.11 -6.27 5.07
N VAL A 47 -4.50 -5.40 4.28
CA VAL A 47 -3.17 -4.85 4.52
C VAL A 47 -3.22 -3.32 4.56
N GLU A 48 -2.48 -2.73 5.48
CA GLU A 48 -2.37 -1.28 5.63
C GLU A 48 -0.93 -0.81 5.42
N PHE A 49 -0.77 0.24 4.60
CA PHE A 49 0.48 1.00 4.47
C PHE A 49 0.30 2.35 5.12
N ARG A 50 1.06 2.63 6.19
CA ARG A 50 1.00 3.92 6.89
C ARG A 50 2.16 4.79 6.44
N VAL A 51 1.84 5.84 5.69
CA VAL A 51 2.83 6.67 5.01
C VAL A 51 2.60 8.14 5.28
N THR A 52 3.68 8.92 5.27
CA THR A 52 3.59 10.38 5.32
C THR A 52 3.85 10.95 3.93
N VAL A 53 2.88 11.69 3.40
CA VAL A 53 3.01 12.40 2.12
C VAL A 53 3.49 13.83 2.41
N PRO A 54 4.62 14.28 1.85
CA PRO A 54 5.17 15.61 2.12
C PRO A 54 4.20 16.73 1.69
N ALA A 55 4.32 17.91 2.30
CA ALA A 55 3.58 19.10 1.90
C ALA A 55 3.82 19.42 0.43
N LYS A 56 2.75 19.74 -0.31
CA LYS A 56 2.81 20.08 -1.75
C LYS A 56 3.57 19.05 -2.60
N GLY A 57 3.60 17.78 -2.17
CA GLY A 57 4.40 16.74 -2.80
C GLY A 57 3.64 15.44 -3.01
N THR A 58 4.34 14.47 -3.57
CA THR A 58 3.81 13.14 -3.84
C THR A 58 4.60 12.07 -3.08
N LYS A 59 3.96 10.92 -2.88
CA LYS A 59 4.60 9.69 -2.42
C LYS A 59 3.95 8.51 -3.12
N THR A 60 4.78 7.60 -3.62
CA THR A 60 4.32 6.37 -4.25
C THR A 60 4.52 5.20 -3.29
N VAL A 61 3.49 4.37 -3.14
CA VAL A 61 3.55 3.06 -2.48
C VAL A 61 3.47 2.00 -3.57
N SER A 62 4.44 1.11 -3.65
CA SER A 62 4.44 -0.01 -4.58
C SER A 62 4.58 -1.33 -3.84
N TYR A 63 3.86 -2.35 -4.31
CA TYR A 63 3.95 -3.68 -3.74
C TYR A 63 3.61 -4.75 -4.78
N ARG A 64 4.20 -5.93 -4.62
CA ARG A 64 3.92 -7.12 -5.43
C ARG A 64 3.29 -8.19 -4.56
N VAL A 65 2.14 -8.69 -4.97
CA VAL A 65 1.41 -9.75 -4.28
C VAL A 65 1.35 -11.01 -5.14
N GLU A 66 1.53 -12.17 -4.51
CA GLU A 66 1.13 -13.46 -5.06
C GLU A 66 -0.19 -13.88 -4.41
N ARG A 67 -1.21 -14.19 -5.21
CA ARG A 67 -2.53 -14.64 -4.72
C ARG A 67 -2.98 -15.96 -5.33
N ARG A 68 -3.77 -16.70 -4.55
CA ARG A 68 -4.32 -18.02 -4.86
C ARG A 68 -5.78 -18.09 -4.41
N PHE A 69 -6.64 -18.53 -5.31
CA PHE A 69 -8.05 -18.82 -5.07
C PHE A 69 -8.26 -20.34 -5.10
#